data_AF-A0A6C0E1U3-F1
#
_entry.id   AF-A0A6C0E1U3-F1
#
_cell.length_a   1.000
_cell.length_b   1.000
_cell.length_c   1.000
_cell.angle_alpha   90.00
_cell.angle_beta   90.00
_cell.angle_gamma   90.00
#
_symmetry.space_group_name_H-M   'P 1'
#
loop_
_entity.id
_entity.type
_entity.pdbx_description
1 polymer ?
#
loop_
_entity_poly.entity_id
_entity_poly.type
_entity_poly.pdbx_seq_one_letter_code
_entity_poly.pdbx_strand_id
1 'polypeptide(L)'
;MSSVKKCTRCKKELELTLFNKWKNGEYLSNCIDCNIKRQLVKAKTHKKCCNCKEIKLIDDFKKSDKGKSKFCINCLEKQKDVNIKKRVQRYNKNKEKCIIETNAKSCSRCYNKKDNKQFKKRKNGEYYSACIECNIKKTTSSNNYRYNKTKKEEDIINISENQKCNTCYNNKPLSEFKKNKKNYTKNCIECLSKYQLQNIKRKEYDESDINNKKCVRCFLIKPIEMFKKTKKRIQKQCEDCCIHYKNLQKERRQRLMTIIELKQYEKQCTRCLEIKYQENFKSNKHKHCNTCNTSHKEYLIKSRCEHGCLNKSACYKCLGGSICIHKKKKSECKECNFKSYLFSKVSKRVKMALKKSKNKKSIEYLGCNIETFKKHLEHKFVEGMSWENYGKIWHIDHIIPISYKNPSLDEVIQRLHYLNTQPLWASENISKGNRYIG
;
A
#
# COMPACT_ATOMS: atom_id res chain seq x y z
N MET A 1 -45.58 11.73 -57.55
CA MET A 1 -46.17 11.50 -56.20
C MET A 1 -45.11 11.86 -55.17
N SER A 2 -45.30 12.91 -54.35
CA SER A 2 -44.34 13.22 -53.30
C SER A 2 -44.36 12.09 -52.26
N SER A 3 -43.19 11.54 -51.96
CA SER A 3 -43.08 10.43 -51.03
C SER A 3 -43.19 10.97 -49.60
N VAL A 4 -44.21 10.52 -48.88
CA VAL A 4 -44.54 10.95 -47.51
C VAL A 4 -44.23 9.84 -46.50
N LYS A 5 -43.83 10.23 -45.28
CA LYS A 5 -43.49 9.33 -44.17
C LYS A 5 -44.14 9.80 -42.87
N LYS A 6 -44.69 8.86 -42.10
CA LYS A 6 -45.31 9.15 -40.79
C LYS A 6 -44.25 9.29 -39.70
N CYS A 7 -44.19 10.45 -39.05
CA CYS A 7 -43.31 10.67 -37.92
C CYS A 7 -43.79 9.85 -36.71
N THR A 8 -42.90 9.02 -36.14
CA THR A 8 -43.26 8.15 -35.01
C THR A 8 -43.61 8.91 -33.73
N ARG A 9 -43.16 10.16 -33.58
CA ARG A 9 -43.38 11.00 -32.40
C ARG A 9 -44.60 11.91 -32.47
N CYS A 10 -44.75 12.72 -33.52
CA CYS A 10 -45.92 13.60 -33.66
C CYS A 10 -47.08 12.94 -34.43
N LYS A 11 -46.89 11.72 -34.95
CA LYS A 11 -47.87 10.91 -35.69
C LYS A 11 -48.41 11.55 -36.99
N LYS A 12 -47.86 12.68 -37.44
CA LYS A 12 -48.19 13.33 -38.71
C LYS A 12 -47.48 12.67 -39.89
N GLU A 13 -48.14 12.59 -41.04
CA GLU A 13 -47.55 12.25 -42.33
C GLU A 13 -46.93 13.51 -42.94
N LEU A 14 -45.65 13.44 -43.27
CA LEU A 14 -44.83 14.57 -43.67
C LEU A 14 -43.96 14.16 -44.86
N GLU A 15 -43.58 15.12 -45.70
CA GLU A 15 -42.66 14.84 -46.81
C GLU A 15 -41.29 14.36 -46.30
N LEU A 16 -40.63 13.50 -47.08
CA LEU A 16 -39.34 12.91 -46.71
C LEU A 16 -38.22 13.95 -46.49
N THR A 17 -38.33 15.14 -47.11
CA THR A 17 -37.43 16.29 -46.92
C THR A 17 -37.40 16.78 -45.47
N LEU A 18 -38.46 16.51 -44.70
CA LEU A 18 -38.58 16.88 -43.28
C LEU A 18 -38.00 15.83 -42.33
N PHE A 19 -37.24 14.86 -42.84
CA PHE A 19 -36.54 13.82 -42.07
C PHE A 19 -35.05 13.79 -42.41
N ASN A 20 -34.21 13.72 -41.37
CA ASN A 20 -32.79 13.48 -41.56
C ASN A 20 -32.54 12.03 -42.04
N LYS A 21 -31.44 11.81 -42.78
CA LYS A 21 -31.00 10.47 -43.20
C LYS A 21 -29.90 9.93 -42.30
N TRP A 22 -29.88 8.62 -42.12
CA TRP A 22 -28.74 7.86 -41.61
C TRP A 22 -27.63 7.77 -42.67
N LYS A 23 -26.42 7.40 -42.24
CA LYS A 23 -25.27 7.22 -43.15
C LYS A 23 -25.49 6.13 -44.20
N ASN A 24 -26.38 5.17 -43.92
CA ASN A 24 -26.79 4.11 -44.85
C ASN A 24 -27.91 4.57 -45.82
N GLY A 25 -28.28 5.86 -45.81
CA GLY A 25 -29.28 6.44 -46.72
C GLY A 25 -30.73 6.39 -46.23
N GLU A 26 -31.03 5.66 -45.16
CA GLU A 26 -32.39 5.50 -44.63
C GLU A 26 -32.87 6.75 -43.87
N TYR A 27 -34.13 7.15 -44.06
CA TYR A 27 -34.72 8.26 -43.31
C TYR A 27 -35.02 7.88 -41.86
N LEU A 28 -34.62 8.73 -40.91
CA LEU A 28 -34.93 8.60 -39.49
C LEU A 28 -36.44 8.50 -39.22
N SER A 29 -36.80 7.92 -38.08
CA SER A 29 -38.20 7.69 -37.68
C SER A 29 -38.91 8.93 -37.11
N ASN A 30 -38.17 9.99 -36.80
CA ASN A 30 -38.68 11.25 -36.25
C ASN A 30 -38.36 12.40 -37.21
N CYS A 31 -39.30 13.32 -37.42
CA CYS A 31 -39.07 14.52 -38.23
C CYS A 31 -38.05 15.45 -37.56
N ILE A 32 -37.45 16.33 -38.37
CA ILE A 32 -36.42 17.29 -37.96
C ILE A 32 -36.91 18.13 -36.77
N ASP A 33 -38.11 18.70 -36.84
CA ASP A 33 -38.71 19.48 -35.75
C ASP A 33 -38.86 18.70 -34.45
N CYS A 34 -39.29 17.44 -34.51
CA CYS A 34 -39.41 16.59 -33.32
C CYS A 34 -38.04 16.28 -32.71
N ASN A 35 -36.98 16.21 -33.52
CA ASN A 35 -35.61 16.03 -33.06
C ASN A 35 -35.02 17.34 -32.50
N ILE A 36 -35.30 18.49 -33.12
CA ILE A 36 -34.90 19.81 -32.61
C ILE A 36 -35.59 20.09 -31.29
N LYS A 37 -36.91 19.88 -31.18
CA LYS A 37 -37.64 19.99 -29.90
C LYS A 37 -37.09 19.06 -28.83
N ARG A 38 -36.63 17.84 -29.20
CA ARG A 38 -35.92 16.93 -28.28
C ARG A 38 -34.56 17.49 -27.82
N GLN A 39 -33.83 18.19 -28.68
CA GLN A 39 -32.57 18.83 -28.33
C GLN A 39 -32.77 20.10 -27.49
N LEU A 40 -33.84 20.86 -27.74
CA LEU A 40 -34.22 22.03 -26.93
C LEU A 40 -34.71 21.63 -25.52
N VAL A 41 -35.40 20.49 -25.36
CA VAL A 41 -35.72 19.92 -24.03
C VAL A 41 -34.47 19.41 -23.29
N LYS A 42 -33.33 19.22 -23.99
CA LYS A 42 -32.02 18.95 -23.34
C LYS A 42 -31.28 20.23 -22.89
N ALA A 43 -31.85 21.43 -23.03
CA ALA A 43 -31.17 22.68 -22.72
C ALA A 43 -31.24 23.06 -21.22
N LYS A 44 -30.05 23.35 -20.66
CA LYS A 44 -29.77 24.07 -19.40
C LYS A 44 -30.27 23.42 -18.10
N THR A 45 -29.68 22.28 -17.76
CA THR A 45 -29.73 21.80 -16.37
C THR A 45 -28.93 22.76 -15.48
N HIS A 46 -29.54 23.18 -14.37
CA HIS A 46 -28.91 24.03 -13.38
C HIS A 46 -28.41 23.17 -12.21
N LYS A 47 -27.30 23.56 -11.59
CA LYS A 47 -26.67 22.84 -10.48
C LYS A 47 -26.24 23.82 -9.38
N LYS A 48 -26.54 23.48 -8.12
CA LYS A 48 -26.11 24.28 -6.95
C LYS A 48 -24.65 23.99 -6.61
N CYS A 49 -23.83 25.04 -6.53
CA CYS A 49 -22.43 24.92 -6.11
C CYS A 49 -22.34 24.64 -4.61
N CYS A 50 -21.59 23.61 -4.20
CA CYS A 50 -21.45 23.29 -2.78
C CYS A 50 -20.63 24.33 -1.99
N ASN A 51 -19.84 25.19 -2.65
CA ASN A 51 -19.00 26.20 -2.02
C ASN A 51 -19.73 27.55 -1.88
N CYS A 52 -20.08 28.22 -2.98
CA CYS A 52 -20.79 29.51 -2.93
C CYS A 52 -22.31 29.41 -2.74
N LYS A 53 -22.88 28.19 -2.75
CA LYS A 53 -24.33 27.93 -2.61
C LYS A 53 -25.23 28.52 -3.70
N GLU A 54 -24.69 29.19 -4.71
CA GLU A 54 -25.44 29.69 -5.87
C GLU A 54 -25.83 28.55 -6.82
N ILE A 55 -26.99 28.71 -7.46
CA ILE A 55 -27.45 27.87 -8.57
C ILE A 55 -26.83 28.42 -9.86
N LYS A 56 -26.08 27.59 -10.59
CA LYS A 56 -25.40 27.97 -11.83
C LYS A 56 -25.71 27.00 -12.96
N LEU A 57 -25.38 27.38 -14.19
CA LEU A 57 -25.52 26.48 -15.33
C LEU A 57 -24.57 25.29 -15.14
N ILE A 58 -24.95 24.10 -15.60
CA ILE A 58 -24.10 22.91 -15.47
C ILE A 58 -22.75 23.06 -16.19
N ASP A 59 -22.64 24.01 -17.13
CA ASP A 59 -21.40 24.34 -17.84
C ASP A 59 -20.42 25.16 -17.00
N ASP A 60 -20.91 25.84 -15.96
CA ASP A 60 -20.07 26.50 -14.94
C ASP A 60 -19.40 25.52 -13.98
N PHE A 61 -19.51 24.21 -14.25
CA PHE A 61 -18.89 23.13 -13.49
C PHE A 61 -17.95 22.30 -14.37
N LYS A 62 -16.71 22.17 -13.92
CA LYS A 62 -15.70 21.35 -14.60
C LYS A 62 -16.10 19.86 -14.65
N LYS A 63 -15.85 19.20 -15.79
CA LYS A 63 -16.09 17.76 -15.99
C LYS A 63 -15.07 16.93 -15.19
N SER A 64 -15.51 15.81 -14.59
CA SER A 64 -14.68 14.86 -13.84
C SER A 64 -15.08 13.42 -14.16
N ASP A 65 -14.25 12.45 -13.78
CA ASP A 65 -14.45 11.01 -14.03
C ASP A 65 -15.76 10.45 -13.44
N LYS A 66 -16.38 11.16 -12.49
CA LYS A 66 -17.65 10.79 -11.84
C LYS A 66 -18.81 11.72 -12.22
N GLY A 67 -18.68 12.49 -13.31
CA GLY A 67 -19.65 13.50 -13.75
C GLY A 67 -19.17 14.94 -13.53
N LYS A 68 -20.08 15.92 -13.46
CA LYS A 68 -19.71 17.34 -13.25
C LYS A 68 -19.31 17.61 -11.80
N SER A 69 -18.28 18.43 -11.58
CA SER A 69 -17.76 18.84 -10.27
C SER A 69 -18.85 19.31 -9.31
N LYS A 70 -18.66 19.14 -7.99
CA LYS A 70 -19.55 19.69 -6.96
C LYS A 70 -19.36 21.20 -6.75
N PHE A 71 -18.25 21.75 -7.23
CA PHE A 71 -17.90 23.17 -7.13
C PHE A 71 -17.83 23.80 -8.51
N CYS A 72 -18.32 25.04 -8.63
CA CYS A 72 -18.18 25.81 -9.87
C CYS A 72 -16.72 26.17 -10.14
N ILE A 73 -16.41 26.50 -11.40
CA ILE A 73 -15.05 26.79 -11.87
C ILE A 73 -14.39 27.89 -11.02
N ASN A 74 -15.07 29.02 -10.79
CA ASN A 74 -14.53 30.13 -9.99
C ASN A 74 -14.23 29.73 -8.54
N CYS A 75 -15.05 28.86 -7.93
CA CYS A 75 -14.77 28.35 -6.58
C CYS A 75 -13.57 27.40 -6.55
N LEU A 76 -13.37 26.60 -7.61
CA LEU A 76 -12.20 25.73 -7.73
C LEU A 76 -10.91 26.53 -7.89
N GLU A 77 -10.94 27.63 -8.65
CA GLU A 77 -9.79 28.52 -8.85
C GLU A 77 -9.41 29.23 -7.55
N LYS A 78 -10.40 29.81 -6.85
CA LYS A 78 -10.16 30.40 -5.51
C LYS A 78 -9.58 29.37 -4.52
N GLN A 79 -10.00 28.11 -4.59
CA GLN A 79 -9.42 27.05 -3.75
C GLN A 79 -7.98 26.69 -4.14
N LYS A 80 -7.60 26.78 -5.41
CA LYS A 80 -6.21 26.56 -5.85
C LYS A 80 -5.29 27.62 -5.26
N ASP A 81 -5.68 28.90 -5.27
CA ASP A 81 -4.86 29.98 -4.71
C ASP A 81 -4.67 29.84 -3.19
N VAL A 82 -5.74 29.49 -2.47
CA VAL A 82 -5.66 29.22 -1.03
C VAL A 82 -4.77 28.01 -0.75
N ASN A 83 -4.85 26.95 -1.56
CA ASN A 83 -4.03 25.76 -1.38
C ASN A 83 -2.56 26.03 -1.74
N ILE A 84 -2.26 26.86 -2.75
CA ILE A 84 -0.90 27.29 -3.10
C ILE A 84 -0.33 28.11 -1.95
N LYS A 85 -1.05 29.11 -1.43
CA LYS A 85 -0.63 29.91 -0.27
C LYS A 85 -0.34 29.03 0.97
N LYS A 86 -1.21 28.05 1.27
CA LYS A 86 -0.99 27.07 2.35
C LYS A 86 0.20 26.15 2.10
N ARG A 87 0.50 25.82 0.84
CA ARG A 87 1.63 24.95 0.46
C ARG A 87 2.96 25.70 0.56
N VAL A 88 2.99 26.98 0.17
CA VAL A 88 4.14 27.88 0.36
C VAL A 88 4.40 28.12 1.84
N GLN A 89 3.38 28.39 2.66
CA GLN A 89 3.54 28.49 4.12
C GLN A 89 4.06 27.19 4.75
N ARG A 90 3.60 26.02 4.30
CA ARG A 90 4.16 24.72 4.77
C ARG A 90 5.61 24.51 4.34
N TYR A 91 5.95 24.90 3.11
CA TYR A 91 7.31 24.79 2.60
C TYR A 91 8.26 25.66 3.43
N ASN A 92 7.89 26.91 3.70
CA ASN A 92 8.70 27.81 4.53
C ASN A 92 8.83 27.32 5.97
N LYS A 93 7.72 26.85 6.58
CA LYS A 93 7.73 26.25 7.93
C LYS A 93 8.57 24.97 8.03
N ASN A 94 8.60 24.16 6.97
CA ASN A 94 9.45 22.96 6.91
C ASN A 94 10.91 23.29 6.61
N LYS A 95 11.20 24.39 5.90
CA LYS A 95 12.55 24.90 5.65
C LYS A 95 13.21 25.34 6.95
N GLU A 96 12.50 26.08 7.81
CA GLU A 96 12.98 26.47 9.15
C GLU A 96 13.18 25.25 10.07
N LYS A 97 12.28 24.26 9.99
CA LYS A 97 12.39 23.02 10.77
C LYS A 97 13.57 22.13 10.34
N CYS A 98 13.91 22.14 9.05
CA CYS A 98 15.06 21.39 8.53
C CYS A 98 16.40 22.02 8.92
N ILE A 99 16.47 23.34 9.16
CA ILE A 99 17.74 23.98 9.55
C ILE A 99 18.15 23.55 10.97
N ILE A 100 17.19 23.22 11.85
CA ILE A 100 17.45 22.84 13.25
C ILE A 100 17.77 21.32 13.42
N GLU A 101 17.28 20.45 12.54
CA GLU A 101 17.47 18.97 12.65
C GLU A 101 18.72 18.40 11.93
N THR A 102 19.59 19.23 11.35
CA THR A 102 20.55 18.79 10.30
C THR A 102 21.82 18.05 10.71
N ASN A 103 22.06 17.69 11.97
CA ASN A 103 23.30 16.99 12.31
C ASN A 103 23.18 15.49 12.60
N ALA A 104 21.98 14.91 12.68
CA ALA A 104 21.82 13.47 12.99
C ALA A 104 21.04 12.67 11.92
N LYS A 105 21.64 11.55 11.48
CA LYS A 105 21.10 10.59 10.51
C LYS A 105 21.10 9.17 11.09
N SER A 106 20.06 8.38 10.84
CA SER A 106 20.03 6.96 11.24
C SER A 106 20.84 6.08 10.29
N CYS A 107 21.68 5.20 10.83
CA CYS A 107 22.45 4.23 10.05
C CYS A 107 21.55 3.12 9.50
N SER A 108 21.63 2.81 8.20
CA SER A 108 20.82 1.77 7.56
C SER A 108 21.21 0.33 7.92
N ARG A 109 22.20 0.12 8.81
CA ARG A 109 22.66 -1.22 9.24
C ARG A 109 22.48 -1.47 10.73
N CYS A 110 22.86 -0.52 11.59
CA CYS A 110 22.66 -0.64 13.04
C CYS A 110 21.43 0.12 13.54
N TYR A 111 20.72 0.84 12.68
CA TYR A 111 19.51 1.62 12.96
C TYR A 111 19.63 2.75 14.00
N ASN A 112 20.78 2.89 14.66
CA ASN A 112 21.09 3.97 15.59
C ASN A 112 21.16 5.34 14.88
N LYS A 113 20.63 6.37 15.54
CA LYS A 113 20.85 7.78 15.17
C LYS A 113 22.30 8.17 15.45
N LYS A 114 22.98 8.68 14.43
CA LYS A 114 24.40 9.02 14.45
C LYS A 114 24.61 10.38 13.82
N ASP A 115 25.62 11.12 14.25
CA ASP A 115 25.94 12.41 13.64
C ASP A 115 26.39 12.23 12.17
N ASN A 116 26.13 13.20 11.29
CA ASN A 116 26.54 13.15 9.90
C ASN A 116 28.06 12.93 9.72
N LYS A 117 28.90 13.40 10.65
CA LYS A 117 30.35 13.14 10.69
C LYS A 117 30.70 11.65 10.80
N GLN A 118 29.79 10.82 11.30
CA GLN A 118 29.96 9.37 11.44
C GLN A 118 29.61 8.59 10.17
N PHE A 119 29.35 9.30 9.07
CA PHE A 119 29.10 8.73 7.74
C PHE A 119 30.15 9.23 6.75
N LYS A 120 30.59 8.34 5.86
CA LYS A 120 31.48 8.75 4.76
C LYS A 120 30.71 9.69 3.81
N LYS A 121 31.35 10.76 3.34
CA LYS A 121 30.78 11.69 2.35
C LYS A 121 31.15 11.23 0.93
N ARG A 122 30.21 11.30 -0.01
CA ARG A 122 30.39 11.00 -1.43
C ARG A 122 30.89 12.23 -2.17
N LYS A 123 31.45 12.01 -3.36
CA LYS A 123 31.93 13.09 -4.24
C LYS A 123 30.83 14.10 -4.64
N ASN A 124 29.57 13.66 -4.68
CA ASN A 124 28.41 14.52 -4.95
C ASN A 124 27.88 15.28 -3.71
N GLY A 125 28.62 15.26 -2.59
CA GLY A 125 28.25 15.96 -1.36
C GLY A 125 27.33 15.19 -0.40
N GLU A 126 26.76 14.06 -0.81
CA GLU A 126 25.83 13.26 0.01
C GLU A 126 26.56 12.29 0.95
N TYR A 127 25.98 11.99 2.11
CA TYR A 127 26.51 10.97 3.03
C TYR A 127 26.02 9.56 2.68
N TYR A 128 26.88 8.55 2.76
CA TYR A 128 26.49 7.12 2.64
C TYR A 128 25.40 6.75 3.66
N SER A 129 24.58 5.74 3.35
CA SER A 129 23.44 5.33 4.20
C SER A 129 23.84 4.52 5.44
N ALA A 130 24.98 3.82 5.38
CA ALA A 130 25.56 3.10 6.51
C ALA A 130 26.71 3.91 7.14
N CYS A 131 26.81 3.89 8.47
CA CYS A 131 27.90 4.55 9.20
C CYS A 131 29.24 3.88 8.90
N ILE A 132 30.34 4.60 9.16
CA ILE A 132 31.72 4.15 8.87
C ILE A 132 32.00 2.78 9.50
N GLU A 133 31.65 2.63 10.78
CA GLU A 133 31.83 1.43 11.59
C GLU A 133 31.10 0.19 11.02
N CYS A 134 29.83 0.34 10.61
CA CYS A 134 29.10 -0.75 9.98
C CYS A 134 29.60 -1.08 8.57
N ASN A 135 30.30 -0.16 7.90
CA ASN A 135 30.96 -0.43 6.62
C ASN A 135 32.27 -1.20 6.79
N ILE A 136 33.01 -0.98 7.88
CA ILE A 136 34.22 -1.74 8.22
C ILE A 136 33.86 -3.19 8.59
N LYS A 137 32.73 -3.43 9.28
CA LYS A 137 32.28 -4.81 9.56
C LYS A 137 31.98 -5.64 8.29
N LYS A 138 31.81 -5.01 7.11
CA LYS A 138 31.61 -5.76 5.85
C LYS A 138 32.90 -6.35 5.27
N THR A 139 34.08 -5.83 5.66
CA THR A 139 35.35 -6.42 5.24
C THR A 139 35.76 -7.59 6.12
N THR A 140 35.15 -7.78 7.30
CA THR A 140 35.42 -8.91 8.20
C THR A 140 34.30 -9.96 8.24
N SER A 141 33.08 -9.66 7.79
CA SER A 141 31.91 -10.57 7.92
C SER A 141 31.53 -11.39 6.67
N SER A 142 32.46 -11.65 5.74
CA SER A 142 32.21 -12.61 4.63
C SER A 142 32.53 -14.06 5.01
N ASN A 143 33.06 -14.32 6.19
CA ASN A 143 33.28 -15.65 6.74
C ASN A 143 32.38 -15.81 7.97
N ASN A 144 31.30 -16.57 7.86
CA ASN A 144 30.73 -17.43 8.91
C ASN A 144 29.34 -17.93 8.50
N TYR A 145 29.34 -18.86 7.54
CA TYR A 145 28.39 -19.97 7.54
C TYR A 145 29.20 -21.23 7.85
N ARG A 146 29.34 -21.58 9.13
CA ARG A 146 29.76 -22.93 9.53
C ARG A 146 29.25 -23.26 10.94
N TYR A 147 28.24 -24.12 10.92
CA TYR A 147 28.05 -25.31 11.75
C TYR A 147 28.79 -25.41 13.10
N ASN A 148 27.98 -25.46 14.16
CA ASN A 148 28.10 -26.04 15.51
C ASN A 148 29.43 -26.65 16.02
N LYS A 149 29.80 -26.16 17.22
CA LYS A 149 30.02 -26.88 18.50
C LYS A 149 31.00 -28.08 18.50
N THR A 150 32.22 -27.88 19.00
CA THR A 150 32.77 -28.45 20.27
C THR A 150 34.27 -28.15 20.42
N LYS A 151 34.68 -27.82 21.67
CA LYS A 151 35.99 -28.06 22.35
C LYS A 151 37.22 -28.22 21.42
N LYS A 152 38.28 -27.40 21.50
CA LYS A 152 39.28 -27.34 22.57
C LYS A 152 40.32 -26.29 22.15
N GLU A 153 40.96 -25.70 23.16
CA GLU A 153 42.16 -24.88 23.04
C GLU A 153 43.30 -25.68 22.38
N GLU A 154 44.33 -24.95 21.93
CA GLU A 154 45.57 -25.43 21.27
C GLU A 154 45.44 -25.59 19.75
N ASP A 155 45.69 -24.50 19.02
CA ASP A 155 46.84 -24.45 18.11
C ASP A 155 46.98 -23.06 17.49
N ILE A 156 48.06 -22.42 17.92
CA ILE A 156 48.58 -21.14 17.48
C ILE A 156 49.43 -21.43 16.20
N ILE A 157 49.20 -20.65 15.13
CA ILE A 157 50.05 -20.45 13.92
C ILE A 157 49.86 -21.43 12.71
N ASN A 158 49.83 -20.83 11.51
CA ASN A 158 49.96 -21.38 10.15
C ASN A 158 48.76 -22.01 9.41
N ILE A 159 47.84 -21.18 8.86
CA ILE A 159 47.09 -21.55 7.65
C ILE A 159 46.94 -20.33 6.72
N SER A 160 47.95 -20.04 5.88
CA SER A 160 47.79 -19.11 4.74
C SER A 160 48.54 -19.49 3.45
N GLU A 161 48.92 -20.76 3.27
CA GLU A 161 49.72 -21.17 2.08
C GLU A 161 49.09 -22.28 1.22
N ASN A 162 47.90 -22.78 1.55
CA ASN A 162 47.24 -23.86 0.80
C ASN A 162 45.98 -23.36 0.05
N GLN A 163 45.84 -23.77 -1.22
CA GLN A 163 44.69 -23.47 -2.10
C GLN A 163 44.07 -24.77 -2.63
N LYS A 164 42.73 -24.83 -2.69
CA LYS A 164 41.99 -25.96 -3.27
C LYS A 164 42.00 -25.90 -4.81
N CYS A 165 42.38 -26.98 -5.48
CA CYS A 165 42.30 -27.10 -6.94
C CYS A 165 40.86 -27.40 -7.39
N ASN A 166 40.33 -26.67 -8.38
CA ASN A 166 38.96 -26.92 -8.85
C ASN A 166 38.78 -28.19 -9.70
N THR A 167 39.88 -28.82 -10.15
CA THR A 167 39.81 -30.01 -11.02
C THR A 167 39.95 -31.32 -10.24
N CYS A 168 40.95 -31.43 -9.37
CA CYS A 168 41.14 -32.61 -8.52
C CYS A 168 40.54 -32.46 -7.12
N TYR A 169 40.06 -31.27 -6.76
CA TYR A 169 39.45 -30.95 -5.45
C TYR A 169 40.36 -31.15 -4.23
N ASN A 170 41.66 -31.36 -4.42
CA ASN A 170 42.65 -31.46 -3.34
C ASN A 170 43.14 -30.07 -2.89
N ASN A 171 43.43 -29.91 -1.60
CA ASN A 171 44.14 -28.76 -1.06
C ASN A 171 45.63 -28.95 -1.34
N LYS A 172 46.24 -28.03 -2.07
CA LYS A 172 47.66 -28.07 -2.46
C LYS A 172 48.34 -26.75 -2.05
N PRO A 173 49.66 -26.74 -1.80
CA PRO A 173 50.39 -25.51 -1.52
C PRO A 173 50.34 -24.55 -2.71
N LEU A 174 50.40 -23.24 -2.46
CA LEU A 174 50.34 -22.19 -3.49
C LEU A 174 51.47 -22.33 -4.53
N SER A 175 52.58 -22.98 -4.20
CA SER A 175 53.67 -23.33 -5.12
C SER A 175 53.21 -24.26 -6.27
N GLU A 176 52.18 -25.07 -6.05
CA GLU A 176 51.60 -25.95 -7.08
C GLU A 176 50.59 -25.24 -7.99
N PHE A 177 50.45 -23.92 -7.87
CA PHE A 177 49.60 -23.09 -8.71
C PHE A 177 50.44 -22.04 -9.46
N LYS A 178 50.09 -21.76 -10.71
CA LYS A 178 50.83 -20.78 -11.51
C LYS A 178 50.44 -19.37 -11.05
N LYS A 179 51.42 -18.52 -10.73
CA LYS A 179 51.19 -17.12 -10.31
C LYS A 179 51.06 -16.20 -11.54
N ASN A 180 49.94 -15.50 -11.66
CA ASN A 180 49.75 -14.43 -12.64
C ASN A 180 49.94 -13.05 -11.97
N LYS A 181 50.01 -11.97 -12.76
CA LYS A 181 50.29 -10.57 -12.32
C LYS A 181 49.51 -10.07 -11.08
N LYS A 182 48.40 -10.70 -10.69
CA LYS A 182 47.64 -10.35 -9.47
C LYS A 182 47.19 -11.53 -8.60
N ASN A 183 47.14 -12.77 -9.10
CA ASN A 183 46.56 -13.93 -8.39
C ASN A 183 47.14 -15.27 -8.89
N TYR A 184 47.02 -16.34 -8.08
CA TYR A 184 47.32 -17.72 -8.48
C TYR A 184 46.19 -18.32 -9.35
N THR A 185 46.52 -19.28 -10.23
CA THR A 185 45.53 -20.03 -11.01
C THR A 185 44.60 -20.82 -10.09
N LYS A 186 43.35 -21.06 -10.51
CA LYS A 186 42.38 -21.85 -9.73
C LYS A 186 42.60 -23.37 -9.78
N ASN A 187 43.36 -23.84 -10.77
CA ASN A 187 43.71 -25.23 -10.97
C ASN A 187 45.22 -25.40 -10.75
N CYS A 188 45.64 -26.52 -10.15
CA CYS A 188 47.06 -26.83 -9.97
C CYS A 188 47.73 -27.11 -11.32
N ILE A 189 49.05 -26.94 -11.36
CA ILE A 189 49.89 -27.09 -12.56
C ILE A 189 49.66 -28.46 -13.20
N GLU A 190 49.63 -29.52 -12.40
CA GLU A 190 49.41 -30.90 -12.86
C GLU A 190 48.08 -31.08 -13.61
N CYS A 191 46.98 -30.54 -13.07
CA CYS A 191 45.67 -30.62 -13.73
C CYS A 191 45.62 -29.78 -15.01
N LEU A 192 46.35 -28.65 -15.05
CA LEU A 192 46.48 -27.84 -16.27
C LEU A 192 47.27 -28.58 -17.35
N SER A 193 48.35 -29.28 -17.00
CA SER A 193 49.14 -30.09 -17.93
C SER A 193 48.37 -31.30 -18.47
N LYS A 194 47.61 -32.02 -17.61
CA LYS A 194 46.74 -33.12 -18.04
C LYS A 194 45.67 -32.65 -19.03
N TYR A 195 45.08 -31.48 -18.80
CA TYR A 195 44.12 -30.88 -19.73
C TYR A 195 44.77 -30.48 -21.07
N GLN A 196 46.00 -29.96 -21.05
CA GLN A 196 46.73 -29.64 -22.28
C GLN A 196 47.03 -30.89 -23.13
N LEU A 197 47.51 -31.98 -22.50
CA LEU A 197 47.74 -33.25 -23.18
C LEU A 197 46.46 -33.85 -23.78
N GLN A 198 45.34 -33.78 -23.06
CA GLN A 198 44.03 -34.22 -23.60
C GLN A 198 43.57 -33.41 -24.80
N ASN A 199 43.89 -32.11 -24.86
CA ASN A 199 43.56 -31.28 -26.01
C ASN A 199 44.47 -31.56 -27.22
N ILE A 200 45.74 -31.94 -27.00
CA ILE A 200 46.64 -32.36 -28.07
C ILE A 200 46.13 -33.65 -28.72
N LYS A 201 45.81 -34.66 -27.90
CA LYS A 201 45.20 -35.93 -28.39
C LYS A 201 43.85 -35.75 -29.09
N ARG A 202 43.06 -34.72 -28.72
CA ARG A 202 41.82 -34.38 -29.43
C ARG A 202 42.05 -33.70 -30.77
N LYS A 203 43.14 -32.93 -30.93
CA LYS A 203 43.47 -32.28 -32.20
C LYS A 203 43.93 -33.29 -33.25
N GLU A 204 44.66 -34.33 -32.84
CA GLU A 204 45.10 -35.41 -33.73
C GLU A 204 43.94 -36.28 -34.29
N TYR A 205 42.77 -36.29 -33.64
CA TYR A 205 41.59 -37.04 -34.10
C TYR A 205 40.63 -36.22 -34.98
N ASP A 206 40.68 -34.87 -34.91
CA ASP A 206 39.79 -33.97 -35.65
C ASP A 206 40.30 -33.63 -37.08
N GLU A 207 41.50 -34.08 -37.48
CA GLU A 207 42.09 -33.77 -38.79
C GLU A 207 41.53 -34.63 -39.96
N SER A 208 40.68 -35.62 -39.71
CA SER A 208 40.23 -36.56 -40.76
C SER A 208 38.92 -36.20 -41.50
N ASP A 209 38.22 -35.11 -41.19
CA ASP A 209 37.10 -34.62 -42.04
C ASP A 209 36.73 -33.16 -41.77
N ILE A 210 37.46 -32.22 -42.38
CA ILE A 210 37.34 -30.76 -42.20
C ILE A 210 35.95 -30.22 -42.59
N ASN A 211 35.14 -30.98 -43.35
CA ASN A 211 33.88 -30.50 -43.92
C ASN A 211 32.62 -30.96 -43.18
N ASN A 212 32.75 -31.87 -42.22
CA ASN A 212 31.63 -32.48 -41.52
C ASN A 212 31.64 -32.19 -40.02
N LYS A 213 30.44 -32.02 -39.44
CA LYS A 213 30.26 -31.68 -38.02
C LYS A 213 29.07 -32.41 -37.41
N LYS A 214 29.25 -32.97 -36.21
CA LYS A 214 28.17 -33.60 -35.44
C LYS A 214 27.28 -32.55 -34.77
N CYS A 215 25.97 -32.61 -35.04
CA CYS A 215 24.98 -31.76 -34.39
C CYS A 215 24.72 -32.22 -32.95
N VAL A 216 24.81 -31.33 -31.96
CA VAL A 216 24.57 -31.69 -30.55
C VAL A 216 23.09 -31.96 -30.20
N ARG A 217 22.15 -31.75 -31.14
CA ARG A 217 20.71 -31.87 -30.90
C ARG A 217 20.09 -33.12 -31.54
N CYS A 218 20.39 -33.38 -32.81
CA CYS A 218 19.96 -34.60 -33.50
C CYS A 218 21.04 -35.69 -33.55
N PHE A 219 22.26 -35.39 -33.08
CA PHE A 219 23.40 -36.32 -33.05
C PHE A 219 23.90 -36.84 -34.41
N LEU A 220 23.35 -36.33 -35.52
CA LEU A 220 23.80 -36.65 -36.87
C LEU A 220 25.06 -35.86 -37.25
N ILE A 221 25.96 -36.50 -38.00
CA ILE A 221 27.06 -35.85 -38.71
C ILE A 221 26.46 -35.19 -39.96
N LYS A 222 26.68 -33.88 -40.11
CA LYS A 222 26.16 -33.09 -41.24
C LYS A 222 27.27 -32.20 -41.79
N PRO A 223 27.19 -31.80 -43.07
CA PRO A 223 28.09 -30.81 -43.64
C PRO A 223 28.07 -29.52 -42.83
N ILE A 224 29.23 -28.88 -42.69
CA ILE A 224 29.39 -27.62 -41.93
C ILE A 224 28.46 -26.51 -42.46
N GLU A 225 28.12 -26.53 -43.74
CA GLU A 225 27.17 -25.61 -44.37
C GLU A 225 25.78 -25.66 -43.75
N MET A 226 25.36 -26.82 -43.24
CA MET A 226 24.09 -26.98 -42.52
C MET A 226 24.12 -26.41 -41.09
N PHE A 227 25.20 -25.71 -40.72
CA PHE A 227 25.34 -25.03 -39.43
C PHE A 227 25.56 -23.54 -39.64
N LYS A 228 24.73 -22.71 -38.99
CA LYS A 228 24.91 -21.25 -39.04
C LYS A 228 26.29 -20.84 -38.55
N LYS A 229 27.01 -20.10 -39.38
CA LYS A 229 28.27 -19.43 -39.02
C LYS A 229 27.94 -18.08 -38.36
N THR A 230 28.54 -17.81 -37.20
CA THR A 230 28.56 -16.46 -36.61
C THR A 230 29.97 -15.88 -36.77
N LYS A 231 30.15 -14.55 -36.68
CA LYS A 231 31.44 -13.84 -36.87
C LYS A 231 32.64 -14.41 -36.09
N LYS A 232 32.43 -15.29 -35.10
CA LYS A 232 33.50 -15.90 -34.29
C LYS A 232 33.49 -17.43 -34.24
N ARG A 233 32.36 -18.14 -34.50
CA ARG A 233 32.24 -19.61 -34.37
C ARG A 233 31.09 -20.19 -35.20
N ILE A 234 31.23 -21.45 -35.60
CA ILE A 234 30.17 -22.28 -36.21
C ILE A 234 29.27 -22.84 -35.09
N GLN A 235 27.95 -22.69 -35.21
CA GLN A 235 26.99 -23.17 -34.19
C GLN A 235 27.12 -24.67 -33.93
N LYS A 236 26.82 -25.10 -32.70
CA LYS A 236 26.94 -26.52 -32.27
C LYS A 236 25.77 -27.40 -32.75
N GLN A 237 24.64 -26.78 -33.06
CA GLN A 237 23.44 -27.44 -33.56
C GLN A 237 23.22 -27.02 -35.02
N CYS A 238 22.72 -27.94 -35.85
CA CYS A 238 22.40 -27.65 -37.25
C CYS A 238 21.26 -26.61 -37.34
N GLU A 239 21.15 -25.99 -38.50
CA GLU A 239 20.16 -24.96 -38.80
C GLU A 239 18.73 -25.47 -38.57
N ASP A 240 18.41 -26.67 -39.05
CA ASP A 240 17.08 -27.29 -38.87
C ASP A 240 16.70 -27.43 -37.39
N CYS A 241 17.61 -27.98 -36.58
CA CYS A 241 17.41 -28.11 -35.14
C CYS A 241 17.29 -26.75 -34.45
N CYS A 242 18.02 -25.74 -34.94
CA CYS A 242 17.94 -24.37 -34.43
C CYS A 242 16.58 -23.74 -34.74
N ILE A 243 16.06 -23.93 -35.96
CA ILE A 243 14.74 -23.43 -36.40
C ILE A 243 13.63 -24.15 -35.62
N HIS A 244 13.67 -25.48 -35.58
CA HIS A 244 12.69 -26.29 -34.85
C HIS A 244 12.63 -25.89 -33.38
N TYR A 245 13.78 -25.76 -32.71
CA TYR A 245 13.82 -25.33 -31.31
C TYR A 245 13.27 -23.91 -31.10
N LYS A 246 13.54 -22.98 -32.01
CA LYS A 246 12.99 -21.61 -31.96
C LYS A 246 11.47 -21.61 -32.08
N ASN A 247 10.91 -22.41 -32.99
CA ASN A 247 9.47 -22.54 -33.16
C ASN A 247 8.82 -23.16 -31.93
N LEU A 248 9.39 -24.25 -31.40
CA LEU A 248 8.94 -24.88 -30.16
C LEU A 248 8.95 -23.90 -28.97
N GLN A 249 9.98 -23.06 -28.87
CA GLN A 249 10.06 -22.03 -27.84
C GLN A 249 9.00 -20.93 -28.02
N LYS A 250 8.71 -20.53 -29.27
CA LYS A 250 7.66 -19.56 -29.58
C LYS A 250 6.28 -20.10 -29.18
N GLU A 251 5.98 -21.35 -29.52
CA GLU A 251 4.73 -22.02 -29.13
C GLU A 251 4.59 -22.14 -27.61
N ARG A 252 5.65 -22.56 -26.91
CA ARG A 252 5.66 -22.63 -25.44
C ARG A 252 5.37 -21.28 -24.80
N ARG A 253 5.98 -20.20 -25.32
CA ARG A 253 5.72 -18.83 -24.86
C ARG A 253 4.27 -18.42 -25.09
N GLN A 254 3.72 -18.71 -26.27
CA GLN A 254 2.33 -18.39 -26.59
C GLN A 254 1.37 -19.09 -25.61
N ARG A 255 1.54 -20.40 -25.38
CA ARG A 255 0.73 -21.16 -24.43
C ARG A 255 0.83 -20.62 -23.01
N LEU A 256 2.04 -20.26 -22.57
CA LEU A 256 2.26 -19.69 -21.24
C LEU A 256 1.55 -18.34 -21.07
N MET A 257 1.57 -17.48 -22.10
CA MET A 257 0.88 -16.18 -22.08
C MET A 257 -0.64 -16.37 -21.96
N THR A 258 -1.23 -17.30 -22.71
CA THR A 258 -2.67 -17.62 -22.61
C THR A 258 -3.05 -18.10 -21.22
N ILE A 259 -2.24 -18.96 -20.59
CA ILE A 259 -2.48 -19.43 -19.21
C ILE A 259 -2.40 -18.26 -18.21
N ILE A 260 -1.42 -17.36 -18.37
CA ILE A 260 -1.26 -16.18 -17.50
C ILE A 260 -2.46 -15.24 -17.66
N GLU A 261 -2.91 -14.99 -18.88
CA GLU A 261 -4.11 -14.18 -19.15
C GLU A 261 -5.33 -14.79 -18.49
N LEU A 262 -5.63 -16.08 -18.71
CA LEU A 262 -6.76 -16.77 -18.08
C LEU A 262 -6.74 -16.67 -16.54
N LYS A 263 -5.57 -16.88 -15.92
CA LYS A 263 -5.39 -16.72 -14.46
C LYS A 263 -5.56 -15.27 -13.99
N GLN A 264 -5.24 -14.28 -14.82
CA GLN A 264 -5.52 -12.88 -14.50
C GLN A 264 -7.01 -12.58 -14.51
N TYR A 265 -7.80 -13.25 -15.35
CA TYR A 265 -9.26 -13.09 -15.39
C TYR A 265 -10.00 -13.79 -14.26
N GLU A 266 -9.33 -14.61 -13.45
CA GLU A 266 -9.93 -15.31 -12.32
C GLU A 266 -9.65 -14.62 -10.99
N LYS A 267 -10.65 -14.61 -10.11
CA LYS A 267 -10.58 -13.98 -8.80
C LYS A 267 -11.44 -14.71 -7.78
N GLN A 268 -10.89 -14.93 -6.60
CA GLN A 268 -11.63 -15.52 -5.49
C GLN A 268 -12.51 -14.48 -4.77
N CYS A 269 -13.78 -14.83 -4.57
CA CYS A 269 -14.68 -14.05 -3.73
C CYS A 269 -14.38 -14.31 -2.25
N THR A 270 -14.06 -13.27 -1.48
CA THR A 270 -13.78 -13.42 -0.03
C THR A 270 -15.01 -13.76 0.83
N ARG A 271 -16.21 -13.86 0.24
CA ARG A 271 -17.45 -14.17 0.97
C ARG A 271 -17.98 -15.57 0.70
N CYS A 272 -18.04 -16.00 -0.56
CA CYS A 272 -18.41 -17.38 -0.90
C CYS A 272 -17.20 -18.30 -1.14
N LEU A 273 -15.98 -17.76 -1.14
CA LEU A 273 -14.72 -18.48 -1.35
C LEU A 273 -14.56 -19.14 -2.73
N GLU A 274 -15.53 -19.00 -3.61
CA GLU A 274 -15.47 -19.47 -5.00
C GLU A 274 -14.55 -18.61 -5.87
N ILE A 275 -13.82 -19.25 -6.77
CA ILE A 275 -13.08 -18.62 -7.87
C ILE A 275 -14.08 -18.26 -8.97
N LYS A 276 -14.10 -17.00 -9.38
CA LYS A 276 -14.99 -16.51 -10.45
C LYS A 276 -14.25 -15.60 -11.41
N TYR A 277 -14.77 -15.47 -12.61
CA TYR A 277 -14.27 -14.49 -13.58
C TYR A 277 -14.42 -13.04 -13.06
N GLN A 278 -13.48 -12.16 -13.42
CA GLN A 278 -13.44 -10.76 -12.98
C GLN A 278 -14.73 -9.99 -13.27
N GLU A 279 -15.44 -10.31 -14.35
CA GLU A 279 -16.76 -9.73 -14.69
C GLU A 279 -17.84 -9.96 -13.62
N ASN A 280 -17.70 -11.05 -12.85
CA ASN A 280 -18.58 -11.34 -11.71
C ASN A 280 -18.30 -10.44 -10.50
N PHE A 281 -17.44 -9.44 -10.66
CA PHE A 281 -17.16 -8.40 -9.68
C PHE A 281 -17.41 -7.04 -10.32
N LYS A 282 -18.07 -6.13 -9.58
CA LYS A 282 -18.33 -4.75 -10.06
C LYS A 282 -17.08 -4.01 -10.52
N SER A 283 -15.93 -4.33 -9.95
CA SER A 283 -14.62 -3.85 -10.38
C SER A 283 -13.53 -4.72 -9.77
N ASN A 284 -12.32 -4.65 -10.33
CA ASN A 284 -11.16 -5.38 -9.83
C ASN A 284 -10.82 -5.04 -8.35
N LYS A 285 -11.28 -3.91 -7.81
CA LYS A 285 -11.08 -3.54 -6.40
C LYS A 285 -12.05 -4.21 -5.43
N HIS A 286 -13.17 -4.77 -5.90
CA HIS A 286 -14.18 -5.37 -5.02
C HIS A 286 -13.77 -6.76 -4.57
N LYS A 287 -13.86 -7.01 -3.27
CA LYS A 287 -13.49 -8.29 -2.64
C LYS A 287 -14.57 -9.37 -2.73
N HIS A 288 -15.79 -9.00 -3.10
CA HIS A 288 -16.95 -9.89 -3.16
C HIS A 288 -17.59 -9.85 -4.54
N CYS A 289 -18.09 -10.99 -5.01
CA CYS A 289 -18.80 -11.09 -6.28
C CYS A 289 -20.14 -10.35 -6.25
N ASN A 290 -20.71 -10.09 -7.42
CA ASN A 290 -21.96 -9.37 -7.62
C ASN A 290 -23.11 -10.04 -6.87
N THR A 291 -23.22 -11.37 -6.98
CA THR A 291 -24.23 -12.17 -6.29
C THR A 291 -24.17 -11.99 -4.76
N CYS A 292 -22.99 -12.15 -4.16
CA CYS A 292 -22.81 -11.93 -2.72
C CYS A 292 -23.14 -10.51 -2.30
N ASN A 293 -22.80 -9.50 -3.12
CA ASN A 293 -23.14 -8.11 -2.84
C ASN A 293 -24.65 -7.86 -2.91
N THR A 294 -25.34 -8.45 -3.87
CA THR A 294 -26.81 -8.34 -4.03
C THR A 294 -27.52 -9.01 -2.85
N SER A 295 -27.19 -10.26 -2.55
CA SER A 295 -27.73 -10.98 -1.39
C SER A 295 -27.53 -10.21 -0.08
N HIS A 296 -26.36 -9.60 0.11
CA HIS A 296 -26.12 -8.78 1.30
C HIS A 296 -27.01 -7.53 1.36
N LYS A 297 -27.26 -6.88 0.21
CA LYS A 297 -28.15 -5.71 0.18
C LYS A 297 -29.58 -6.09 0.53
N GLU A 298 -30.06 -7.21 0.02
CA GLU A 298 -31.39 -7.74 0.35
C GLU A 298 -31.52 -8.04 1.84
N TYR A 299 -30.52 -8.72 2.41
CA TYR A 299 -30.44 -8.94 3.86
C TYR A 299 -30.50 -7.63 4.64
N LEU A 300 -29.72 -6.61 4.23
CA LEU A 300 -29.73 -5.29 4.87
C LEU A 300 -31.09 -4.60 4.78
N ILE A 301 -31.79 -4.72 3.65
CA ILE A 301 -33.15 -4.17 3.48
C ILE A 301 -34.12 -4.86 4.45
N LYS A 302 -34.14 -6.20 4.49
CA LYS A 302 -34.97 -6.98 5.41
C LYS A 302 -34.64 -6.72 6.89
N SER A 303 -33.39 -6.38 7.18
CA SER A 303 -32.91 -6.11 8.53
C SER A 303 -33.22 -4.69 9.02
N ARG A 304 -33.85 -3.82 8.21
CA ARG A 304 -34.30 -2.50 8.67
C ARG A 304 -35.45 -2.64 9.64
N CYS A 305 -35.52 -1.77 10.64
CA CYS A 305 -36.78 -1.56 11.36
C CYS A 305 -37.76 -0.75 10.51
N GLU A 306 -39.01 -0.68 10.96
CA GLU A 306 -40.08 0.18 10.39
C GLU A 306 -39.64 1.66 10.26
N HIS A 307 -38.75 2.12 11.15
CA HIS A 307 -38.16 3.46 11.10
C HIS A 307 -36.98 3.61 10.12
N GLY A 308 -36.75 2.62 9.25
CA GLY A 308 -35.72 2.64 8.21
C GLY A 308 -34.27 2.46 8.69
N CYS A 309 -34.05 2.22 9.99
CA CYS A 309 -32.71 2.06 10.56
C CYS A 309 -32.18 0.64 10.31
N LEU A 310 -30.99 0.53 9.70
CA LEU A 310 -30.31 -0.76 9.44
C LEU A 310 -29.90 -1.49 10.72
N ASN A 311 -29.61 -0.76 11.79
CA ASN A 311 -29.29 -1.33 13.08
C ASN A 311 -30.50 -1.16 14.01
N LYS A 312 -31.38 -2.17 14.03
CA LYS A 312 -32.56 -2.19 14.91
C LYS A 312 -32.18 -1.95 16.37
N SER A 313 -31.09 -2.57 16.82
CA SER A 313 -30.61 -2.44 18.21
C SER A 313 -30.19 -1.02 18.59
N ALA A 314 -29.82 -0.17 17.63
CA ALA A 314 -29.45 1.23 17.86
C ALA A 314 -30.57 2.21 17.46
N CYS A 315 -31.73 1.72 17.02
CA CYS A 315 -32.83 2.57 16.63
C CYS A 315 -33.50 3.17 17.88
N TYR A 316 -33.48 4.50 17.96
CA TYR A 316 -34.01 5.26 19.09
C TYR A 316 -35.54 5.20 19.17
N LYS A 317 -36.21 5.14 18.02
CA LYS A 317 -37.68 5.02 17.94
C LYS A 317 -38.15 3.61 18.28
N CYS A 318 -37.41 2.57 17.89
CA CYS A 318 -37.70 1.20 18.30
C CYS A 318 -37.29 0.88 19.74
N LEU A 319 -36.63 1.81 20.46
CA LEU A 319 -35.96 1.54 21.73
C LEU A 319 -35.12 0.25 21.66
N GLY A 320 -34.36 0.09 20.57
CA GLY A 320 -33.60 -1.13 20.31
C GLY A 320 -32.65 -1.47 21.45
N GLY A 321 -32.22 -2.73 21.55
CA GLY A 321 -31.49 -3.23 22.74
C GLY A 321 -30.22 -2.49 23.19
N SER A 322 -29.64 -1.60 22.37
CA SER A 322 -28.53 -0.71 22.75
C SER A 322 -28.97 0.62 23.38
N ILE A 323 -30.26 0.93 23.30
CA ILE A 323 -30.93 2.10 23.89
C ILE A 323 -31.58 1.66 25.19
N CYS A 324 -31.49 2.48 26.24
CA CYS A 324 -32.19 2.24 27.49
C CYS A 324 -33.54 2.96 27.53
N ILE A 325 -34.33 2.68 28.57
CA ILE A 325 -35.62 3.32 28.82
C ILE A 325 -35.54 4.85 28.92
N HIS A 326 -34.40 5.38 29.38
CA HIS A 326 -34.12 6.82 29.43
C HIS A 326 -33.78 7.44 28.06
N LYS A 327 -33.99 6.68 26.98
CA LYS A 327 -33.68 7.09 25.61
C LYS A 327 -32.22 7.55 25.47
N LYS A 328 -31.28 6.81 26.05
CA LYS A 328 -29.83 7.05 25.89
C LYS A 328 -29.21 5.74 25.43
N LYS A 329 -28.04 5.79 24.76
CA LYS A 329 -27.26 4.56 24.59
C LYS A 329 -26.93 4.01 25.98
N LYS A 330 -27.03 2.71 26.19
CA LYS A 330 -26.78 2.08 27.50
C LYS A 330 -25.41 2.47 28.09
N SER A 331 -24.38 2.56 27.24
CA SER A 331 -23.03 3.00 27.64
C SER A 331 -22.88 4.49 27.94
N GLU A 332 -23.88 5.31 27.59
CA GLU A 332 -23.91 6.76 27.83
C GLU A 332 -24.93 7.15 28.90
N CYS A 333 -25.68 6.19 29.45
CA CYS A 333 -26.68 6.40 30.47
C CYS A 333 -26.08 6.21 31.87
N LYS A 334 -25.94 7.31 32.63
CA LYS A 334 -25.48 7.27 34.01
C LYS A 334 -26.44 6.52 34.96
N GLU A 335 -27.73 6.57 34.66
CA GLU A 335 -28.81 6.00 35.49
C GLU A 335 -28.89 4.47 35.37
N CYS A 336 -28.64 3.90 34.18
CA CYS A 336 -28.75 2.45 33.99
C CYS A 336 -27.51 1.68 34.47
N ASN A 337 -26.32 2.20 34.20
CA ASN A 337 -25.08 1.55 34.60
C ASN A 337 -23.95 2.57 34.69
N PHE A 338 -23.73 3.05 35.91
CA PHE A 338 -22.73 4.08 36.17
C PHE A 338 -21.30 3.66 35.79
N LYS A 339 -20.91 2.39 36.03
CA LYS A 339 -19.58 1.88 35.65
C LYS A 339 -19.36 1.94 34.14
N SER A 340 -20.35 1.51 33.36
CA SER A 340 -20.30 1.56 31.89
C SER A 340 -20.29 3.00 31.38
N TYR A 341 -21.04 3.88 32.03
CA TYR A 341 -21.02 5.31 31.75
C TYR A 341 -19.64 5.92 32.00
N LEU A 342 -19.04 5.70 33.17
CA LEU A 342 -17.73 6.23 33.51
C LEU A 342 -16.64 5.67 32.58
N PHE A 343 -16.69 4.36 32.29
CA PHE A 343 -15.80 3.72 31.33
C PHE A 343 -15.91 4.35 29.93
N SER A 344 -17.10 4.72 29.48
CA SER A 344 -17.29 5.34 28.18
C SER A 344 -16.65 6.74 28.11
N LYS A 345 -16.68 7.50 29.22
CA LYS A 345 -15.98 8.79 29.33
C LYS A 345 -14.46 8.62 29.24
N VAL A 346 -13.90 7.70 30.01
CA VAL A 346 -12.46 7.38 29.97
C VAL A 346 -12.06 6.92 28.58
N SER A 347 -12.77 5.95 28.01
CA SER A 347 -12.48 5.41 26.68
C SER A 347 -12.52 6.48 25.59
N LYS A 348 -13.46 7.43 25.69
CA LYS A 348 -13.52 8.57 24.76
C LYS A 348 -12.29 9.46 24.88
N ARG A 349 -11.85 9.78 26.10
CA ARG A 349 -10.63 10.57 26.34
C ARG A 349 -9.38 9.87 25.80
N VAL A 350 -9.17 8.60 26.14
CA VAL A 350 -8.04 7.79 25.63
C VAL A 350 -8.04 7.77 24.10
N LYS A 351 -9.20 7.53 23.46
CA LYS A 351 -9.31 7.49 22.00
C LYS A 351 -8.99 8.84 21.36
N MET A 352 -9.39 9.95 21.99
CA MET A 352 -9.09 11.30 21.49
C MET A 352 -7.60 11.65 21.63
N ALA A 353 -6.97 11.22 22.72
CA ALA A 353 -5.54 11.44 22.98
C ALA A 353 -4.66 10.63 22.01
N LEU A 354 -4.90 9.32 21.90
CA LEU A 354 -4.02 8.40 21.16
C LEU A 354 -4.38 8.22 19.68
N LYS A 355 -5.64 8.46 19.29
CA LYS A 355 -6.13 8.31 17.91
C LYS A 355 -5.73 6.97 17.29
N LYS A 356 -4.89 6.99 16.24
CA LYS A 356 -4.40 5.80 15.53
C LYS A 356 -3.30 5.05 16.29
N SER A 357 -2.66 5.70 17.27
CA SER A 357 -1.60 5.11 18.09
C SER A 357 -2.14 4.24 19.23
N LYS A 358 -3.47 4.16 19.40
CA LYS A 358 -4.10 3.30 20.40
C LYS A 358 -3.99 1.83 19.99
N ASN A 359 -3.17 1.06 20.70
CA ASN A 359 -2.94 -0.36 20.46
C ASN A 359 -3.39 -1.28 21.61
N LYS A 360 -3.74 -0.72 22.79
CA LYS A 360 -4.24 -1.47 23.96
C LYS A 360 -5.70 -1.16 24.28
N LYS A 361 -6.34 -1.90 25.19
CA LYS A 361 -7.67 -1.56 25.73
C LYS A 361 -7.57 -0.27 26.55
N SER A 362 -8.65 0.52 26.58
CA SER A 362 -8.64 1.83 27.27
C SER A 362 -8.31 1.71 28.77
N ILE A 363 -8.74 0.62 29.39
CA ILE A 363 -8.52 0.35 30.81
C ILE A 363 -7.03 0.17 31.15
N GLU A 364 -6.24 -0.34 30.20
CA GLU A 364 -4.80 -0.54 30.39
C GLU A 364 -4.05 0.80 30.44
N TYR A 365 -4.51 1.81 29.70
CA TYR A 365 -3.95 3.16 29.79
C TYR A 365 -4.39 3.91 31.05
N LEU A 366 -5.60 3.62 31.54
CA LEU A 366 -6.08 4.18 32.80
C LEU A 366 -5.24 3.68 33.98
N GLY A 367 -4.72 2.45 33.92
CA GLY A 367 -3.86 1.86 34.96
C GLY A 367 -4.61 1.30 36.17
N CYS A 368 -5.94 1.30 36.15
CA CYS A 368 -6.77 0.64 37.16
C CYS A 368 -8.12 0.22 36.57
N ASN A 369 -8.90 -0.58 37.31
CA ASN A 369 -10.28 -0.86 36.94
C ASN A 369 -11.20 0.35 37.24
N ILE A 370 -12.43 0.32 36.72
CA ILE A 370 -13.36 1.47 36.84
C ILE A 370 -13.85 1.70 38.27
N GLU A 371 -13.93 0.65 39.09
CA GLU A 371 -14.30 0.80 40.50
C GLU A 371 -13.21 1.54 41.28
N THR A 372 -11.95 1.14 41.09
CA THR A 372 -10.79 1.81 41.67
C THR A 372 -10.71 3.26 41.19
N PHE A 373 -10.95 3.51 39.91
CA PHE A 373 -10.98 4.87 39.37
C PHE A 373 -12.08 5.74 39.99
N LYS A 374 -13.29 5.18 40.16
CA LYS A 374 -14.41 5.86 40.82
C LYS A 374 -14.02 6.27 42.24
N LYS A 375 -13.52 5.31 43.03
CA LYS A 375 -13.08 5.55 44.41
C LYS A 375 -11.94 6.57 44.47
N HIS A 376 -10.97 6.52 43.55
CA HIS A 376 -9.89 7.49 43.49
C HIS A 376 -10.39 8.94 43.35
N LEU A 377 -11.42 9.17 42.53
CA LEU A 377 -12.03 10.48 42.37
C LEU A 377 -12.87 10.89 43.58
N GLU A 378 -13.63 9.95 44.17
CA GLU A 378 -14.43 10.20 45.38
C GLU A 378 -13.57 10.66 46.57
N HIS A 379 -12.41 10.06 46.78
CA HIS A 379 -11.47 10.50 47.84
C HIS A 379 -10.90 11.91 47.62
N LYS A 380 -11.07 12.48 46.41
CA LYS A 380 -10.65 13.85 46.07
C LYS A 380 -11.83 14.83 46.03
N PHE A 381 -13.05 14.39 46.34
CA PHE A 381 -14.20 15.28 46.38
C PHE A 381 -14.07 16.28 47.52
N VAL A 382 -14.43 17.53 47.23
CA VAL A 382 -14.64 18.57 48.23
C VAL A 382 -16.15 18.76 48.45
N GLU A 383 -16.51 19.51 49.48
CA GLU A 383 -17.90 19.79 49.81
C GLU A 383 -18.69 20.28 48.59
N GLY A 384 -19.88 19.72 48.38
CA GLY A 384 -20.73 20.00 47.22
C GLY A 384 -20.41 19.18 45.96
N MET A 385 -19.36 18.36 45.92
CA MET A 385 -19.11 17.45 44.79
C MET A 385 -19.78 16.09 44.98
N SER A 386 -20.54 15.65 43.98
CA SER A 386 -21.14 14.32 43.98
C SER A 386 -21.27 13.74 42.56
N TRP A 387 -21.53 12.44 42.43
CA TRP A 387 -21.71 11.85 41.09
C TRP A 387 -23.04 12.27 40.44
N GLU A 388 -24.02 12.70 41.21
CA GLU A 388 -25.30 13.21 40.73
C GLU A 388 -25.11 14.50 39.93
N ASN A 389 -24.20 15.37 40.39
CA ASN A 389 -23.88 16.66 39.78
C ASN A 389 -22.65 16.64 38.84
N TYR A 390 -22.00 15.47 38.68
CA TYR A 390 -20.94 15.24 37.68
C TYR A 390 -21.39 15.62 36.26
N GLY A 391 -20.53 16.37 35.57
CA GLY A 391 -20.75 16.85 34.22
C GLY A 391 -21.55 18.15 34.15
N LYS A 392 -22.25 18.53 35.23
CA LYS A 392 -22.96 19.81 35.35
C LYS A 392 -22.12 20.83 36.11
N ILE A 393 -21.72 20.51 37.34
CA ILE A 393 -21.07 21.46 38.26
C ILE A 393 -19.56 21.20 38.35
N TRP A 394 -19.11 19.96 38.20
CA TRP A 394 -17.69 19.59 38.15
C TRP A 394 -17.41 18.58 37.04
N HIS A 395 -16.15 18.54 36.57
CA HIS A 395 -15.65 17.66 35.51
C HIS A 395 -14.46 16.83 35.98
N ILE A 396 -14.21 15.70 35.31
CA ILE A 396 -12.94 14.97 35.46
C ILE A 396 -11.90 15.68 34.60
N ASP A 397 -10.87 16.17 35.24
CA ASP A 397 -9.72 16.82 34.63
C ASP A 397 -8.44 15.99 34.84
N HIS A 398 -7.40 16.29 34.08
CA HIS A 398 -6.06 15.77 34.32
C HIS A 398 -5.20 16.82 35.02
N ILE A 399 -4.54 16.45 36.11
CA ILE A 399 -3.66 17.34 36.91
C ILE A 399 -2.65 17.99 35.95
N ILE A 400 -1.85 17.17 35.27
CA ILE A 400 -1.04 17.57 34.12
C ILE A 400 -1.89 17.34 32.84
N PRO A 401 -2.25 18.40 32.10
CA PRO A 401 -3.08 18.24 30.91
C PRO A 401 -2.44 17.34 29.86
N ILE A 402 -3.24 16.48 29.24
CA ILE A 402 -2.80 15.49 28.24
C ILE A 402 -1.96 16.13 27.13
N SER A 403 -2.25 17.36 26.73
CA SER A 403 -1.58 18.05 25.61
C SER A 403 -0.61 19.16 26.04
N TYR A 404 -0.34 19.31 27.34
CA TYR A 404 0.52 20.36 27.86
C TYR A 404 1.95 20.26 27.30
N LYS A 405 2.49 21.37 26.78
CA LYS A 405 3.85 21.49 26.21
C LYS A 405 4.18 20.52 25.05
N ASN A 406 3.20 20.16 24.21
CA ASN A 406 3.40 19.27 23.04
C ASN A 406 4.11 17.94 23.39
N PRO A 407 3.50 17.11 24.23
CA PRO A 407 4.15 15.92 24.76
C PRO A 407 4.42 14.87 23.68
N SER A 408 5.43 14.05 23.94
CA SER A 408 5.69 12.79 23.25
C SER A 408 4.54 11.79 23.46
N LEU A 409 4.50 10.73 22.64
CA LEU A 409 3.48 9.68 22.78
C LEU A 409 3.55 9.00 24.16
N ASP A 410 4.76 8.78 24.68
CA ASP A 410 4.95 8.10 25.96
C ASP A 410 4.49 8.97 27.12
N GLU A 411 4.75 10.28 27.07
CA GLU A 411 4.22 11.24 28.04
C GLU A 411 2.69 11.33 27.98
N VAL A 412 2.09 11.31 26.79
CA VAL A 412 0.63 11.24 26.65
C VAL A 412 0.08 9.98 27.32
N ILE A 413 0.73 8.83 27.11
CA ILE A 413 0.33 7.56 27.73
C ILE A 413 0.43 7.65 29.25
N GLN A 414 1.53 8.18 29.80
CA GLN A 414 1.70 8.36 31.24
C GLN A 414 0.62 9.29 31.82
N ARG A 415 0.30 10.39 31.13
CA ARG A 415 -0.72 11.35 31.56
C ARG A 415 -2.14 10.81 31.51
N LEU A 416 -2.42 9.69 30.83
CA LEU A 416 -3.72 9.03 30.85
C LEU A 416 -3.96 8.17 32.10
N HIS A 417 -2.91 7.93 32.89
CA HIS A 417 -3.00 7.15 34.12
C HIS A 417 -3.92 7.83 35.14
N TYR A 418 -4.69 7.04 35.89
CA TYR A 418 -5.70 7.55 36.81
C TYR A 418 -5.15 8.47 37.89
N LEU A 419 -3.92 8.24 38.36
CA LEU A 419 -3.27 9.10 39.34
C LEU A 419 -3.06 10.54 38.87
N ASN A 420 -3.06 10.76 37.55
CA ASN A 420 -3.00 12.10 36.96
C ASN A 420 -4.40 12.71 36.78
N THR A 421 -5.45 12.20 37.43
CA THR A 421 -6.81 12.74 37.32
C THR A 421 -7.27 13.41 38.60
N GLN A 422 -8.18 14.37 38.46
CA GLN A 422 -8.80 15.05 39.59
C GLN A 422 -10.22 15.50 39.25
N PRO A 423 -11.12 15.56 40.25
CA PRO A 423 -12.33 16.35 40.12
C PRO A 423 -11.95 17.84 40.11
N LEU A 424 -12.58 18.63 39.25
CA LEU A 424 -12.38 20.07 39.18
C LEU A 424 -13.71 20.74 38.85
N TRP A 425 -14.01 21.88 39.49
CA TRP A 425 -15.24 22.60 39.19
C TRP A 425 -15.29 22.97 37.71
N ALA A 426 -16.47 22.89 37.10
CA ALA A 426 -16.63 23.03 35.66
C ALA A 426 -16.14 24.40 35.18
N SER A 427 -16.43 25.46 35.93
CA SER A 427 -15.93 26.82 35.71
C SER A 427 -14.41 26.89 35.74
N GLU A 428 -13.78 26.29 36.75
CA GLU A 428 -12.32 26.25 36.91
C GLU A 428 -11.65 25.44 35.82
N ASN A 429 -12.20 24.28 35.45
CA ASN A 429 -11.69 23.44 34.38
C ASN A 429 -11.74 24.16 33.01
N ILE A 430 -12.85 24.85 32.73
CA ILE A 430 -12.99 25.68 31.53
C ILE A 430 -11.95 26.80 31.53
N SER A 431 -11.76 27.47 32.68
CA SER A 431 -10.75 28.52 32.84
C SER A 431 -9.33 27.98 32.65
N LYS A 432 -8.97 26.88 33.32
CA LYS A 432 -7.66 26.20 33.27
C LYS A 432 -7.26 25.83 31.85
N GLY A 433 -8.18 25.25 31.08
CA GLY A 433 -7.90 24.79 29.72
C GLY A 433 -6.76 23.77 29.68
N ASN A 434 -5.79 23.97 28.77
CA ASN A 434 -4.62 23.09 28.65
C ASN A 434 -3.41 23.55 29.47
N ARG A 435 -3.58 24.47 30.43
CA ARG A 435 -2.49 24.95 31.29
C ARG A 435 -2.28 24.01 32.47
N TYR A 436 -1.03 23.81 32.84
CA TYR A 436 -0.67 23.18 34.11
C TYR A 436 -0.57 24.29 35.17
N ILE A 437 -1.32 24.15 36.26
CA ILE A 437 -1.29 25.04 37.42
C ILE A 437 -0.80 24.14 38.55
N GLY A 438 0.50 24.08 38.73
CA GLY A 438 1.16 23.18 39.66
C GLY A 438 2.65 23.43 39.70
#